data_AF-A0A6I4XLI3-F1
#
_entry.id   AF-A0A6I4XLI3-F1
#
_cell.length_a   1.000
_cell.length_b   1.000
_cell.length_c   1.000
_cell.angle_alpha   90.00
_cell.angle_beta   90.00
_cell.angle_gamma   90.00
#
_symmetry.space_group_name_H-M   'P 1'
#
loop_
_entity.id
_entity.type
_entity.pdbx_description
1 polymer ?
#
loop_
_entity_poly.entity_id
_entity_poly.type
_entity_poly.pdbx_seq_one_letter_code
_entity_poly.pdbx_strand_id
1 'polypeptide(L)'
;MIGKIIKHKGNMLAIEFEDEINSNFLELLANNDDNLAKVEFLDNRQMSQKQNALSHVLIADVARWSYDEPKWIESVLKYYHEAKSGVYFEHSRATKNEAT
;
A
#
# COMPACT_ATOMS: atom_id res chain seq x y z
N MET A 1 5.48 11.58 -1.49
CA MET A 1 5.81 11.72 -2.92
C MET A 1 5.97 10.31 -3.46
N ILE A 2 5.16 9.91 -4.44
CA ILE A 2 5.24 8.58 -5.04
C ILE A 2 6.10 8.71 -6.29
N GLY A 3 7.02 7.76 -6.46
CA GLY A 3 7.88 7.69 -7.62
C GLY A 3 7.78 6.33 -8.28
N LYS A 4 7.73 6.32 -9.61
CA LYS A 4 7.74 5.12 -10.42
C LYS A 4 9.18 4.78 -10.79
N ILE A 5 9.53 3.50 -10.67
CA ILE A 5 10.83 3.01 -11.15
C ILE A 5 10.77 2.91 -12.67
N ILE A 6 11.60 3.69 -13.36
CA ILE A 6 11.66 3.71 -14.83
C ILE A 6 12.79 2.85 -15.39
N LYS A 7 13.90 2.69 -14.64
CA LYS A 7 15.04 1.85 -15.02
C LYS A 7 15.74 1.28 -13.79
N HIS A 8 16.30 0.08 -13.92
CA HIS A 8 17.29 -0.46 -13.00
C HIS A 8 18.58 -0.79 -13.74
N LYS A 9 19.74 -0.66 -13.09
CA LYS A 9 21.02 -1.21 -13.58
C LYS A 9 21.93 -1.52 -12.39
N GLY A 10 22.11 -2.81 -12.08
CA GLY A 10 22.90 -3.24 -10.94
C GLY A 10 22.32 -2.68 -9.62
N ASN A 11 23.09 -1.85 -8.93
CA ASN A 11 22.70 -1.19 -7.68
C ASN A 11 22.07 0.21 -7.87
N MET A 12 21.81 0.64 -9.12
CA MET A 12 21.20 1.94 -9.42
C MET A 12 19.73 1.80 -9.83
N LEU A 13 18.89 2.67 -9.27
CA LEU A 13 17.50 2.85 -9.64
C LEU A 13 17.28 4.27 -10.16
N ALA A 14 16.63 4.39 -11.31
CA ALA A 14 16.11 5.67 -11.79
C ALA A 14 14.62 5.75 -11.41
N ILE A 15 14.28 6.75 -10.62
CA ILE A 15 12.94 7.00 -10.11
C ILE A 15 12.41 8.27 -10.78
N GLU A 16 11.24 8.17 -11.40
CA GLU A 16 10.47 9.29 -11.90
C GLU A 16 9.40 9.63 -10.88
N PHE A 17 9.42 10.86 -10.36
CA PHE A 17 8.42 11.33 -9.40
C PHE A 17 7.23 11.97 -10.13
N GLU A 18 6.05 11.86 -9.53
CA GLU A 18 4.83 12.46 -10.09
C GLU A 18 4.90 14.00 -10.12
N ASP A 19 5.57 14.57 -9.12
CA ASP A 19 5.79 16.01 -8.99
C ASP A 19 7.23 16.37 -9.38
N GLU A 20 7.41 17.56 -9.94
CA GLU A 20 8.73 18.11 -10.26
C GLU A 20 9.54 18.33 -8.97
N ILE A 21 10.75 17.78 -8.93
CA ILE A 21 11.66 18.01 -7.81
C ILE A 21 12.41 19.32 -8.01
N ASN A 22 12.27 20.23 -7.05
CA ASN A 22 13.05 21.46 -7.03
C ASN A 22 14.52 21.16 -6.72
N SER A 23 15.39 21.36 -7.71
CA SER A 23 16.84 21.14 -7.60
C SER A 23 17.49 22.00 -6.52
N ASN A 24 17.08 23.26 -6.37
CA ASN A 24 17.64 24.16 -5.36
C ASN A 24 17.34 23.69 -3.93
N PHE A 25 16.19 23.02 -3.75
CA PHE A 25 15.82 22.44 -2.46
C PHE A 25 16.69 21.21 -2.14
N LEU A 26 16.99 20.37 -3.13
CA LEU A 26 17.90 19.23 -2.95
C LEU A 26 19.33 19.68 -2.62
N GLU A 27 19.84 20.72 -3.28
CA GLU A 27 21.16 21.28 -2.98
C GLU A 27 21.24 21.81 -1.54
N LEU A 28 20.18 22.46 -1.07
CA LEU A 28 20.09 22.98 0.29
C LEU A 28 20.05 21.85 1.34
N LEU A 29 19.32 20.76 1.08
CA LEU A 29 19.24 19.60 1.96
C LEU A 29 20.55 18.82 2.06
N ALA A 30 21.28 18.70 0.95
CA ALA A 30 22.58 18.03 0.90
C ALA A 30 23.61 18.66 1.84
N ASN A 31 23.59 19.98 2.01
CA ASN A 31 24.52 20.71 2.87
C ASN A 31 26.00 20.33 2.63
N ASN A 32 26.42 20.29 1.36
CA ASN A 32 27.73 19.82 0.87
C ASN A 32 28.03 18.31 1.03
N ASP A 33 27.05 17.50 1.42
CA ASP A 33 27.13 16.03 1.49
C ASP A 33 26.17 15.37 0.47
N ASP A 34 26.14 14.05 0.44
CA ASP A 34 25.24 13.29 -0.43
C ASP A 34 23.77 13.39 0.04
N ASN A 35 22.86 13.62 -0.91
CA ASN A 35 21.43 13.51 -0.66
C ASN A 35 21.03 12.03 -0.46
N LEU A 36 20.78 11.64 0.79
CA LEU A 36 20.31 10.30 1.14
C LEU A 36 18.78 10.25 1.19
N ALA A 37 18.18 9.31 0.46
CA ALA A 37 16.74 9.07 0.47
C ALA A 37 16.41 7.69 1.04
N LYS A 38 15.44 7.61 1.96
CA LYS A 38 14.85 6.35 2.40
C LYS A 38 13.80 5.93 1.38
N VAL A 39 14.03 4.83 0.70
CA VAL A 39 13.10 4.27 -0.30
C VAL A 39 12.37 3.08 0.30
N GLU A 40 11.04 3.07 0.20
CA GLU A 40 10.19 1.93 0.51
C GLU A 40 9.53 1.45 -0.77
N PHE A 41 9.60 0.14 -1.06
CA PHE A 41 8.97 -0.43 -2.23
C PHE A 41 7.53 -0.84 -1.90
N LEU A 42 6.59 -0.34 -2.68
CA LEU A 42 5.21 -0.78 -2.62
C LEU A 42 5.10 -2.15 -3.33
N ASP A 43 4.60 -3.17 -2.62
CA ASP A 43 4.28 -4.47 -3.22
C ASP A 43 2.97 -4.38 -3.99
N ASN A 44 3.05 -4.06 -5.27
CA ASN A 44 1.87 -3.93 -6.15
C ASN A 44 1.31 -5.28 -6.62
N ARG A 45 1.81 -6.42 -6.11
CA ARG A 45 1.23 -7.73 -6.46
C ARG A 45 -0.16 -7.84 -5.87
N GLN A 46 -1.12 -8.26 -6.70
CA GLN A 46 -2.46 -8.59 -6.24
C GLN A 46 -2.44 -9.70 -5.19
N MET A 47 -3.41 -9.66 -4.27
CA MET A 47 -3.70 -10.77 -3.38
C MET A 47 -3.84 -12.08 -4.16
N SER A 48 -3.24 -13.15 -3.64
CA SER A 48 -3.47 -14.48 -4.20
C SER A 48 -4.90 -14.94 -3.93
N GLN A 49 -5.42 -15.85 -4.77
CA GLN A 49 -6.74 -16.46 -4.56
C GLN A 49 -6.87 -17.11 -3.16
N LYS A 50 -5.79 -17.69 -2.63
CA LYS A 50 -5.75 -18.26 -1.27
C LYS A 50 -5.91 -17.19 -0.19
N GLN A 51 -5.23 -16.05 -0.34
CA GLN A 51 -5.37 -14.92 0.60
C GLN A 51 -6.77 -14.33 0.55
N ASN A 52 -7.36 -14.20 -0.65
CA ASN A 52 -8.73 -13.70 -0.80
C ASN A 52 -9.76 -14.68 -0.24
N ALA A 53 -9.58 -16.00 -0.42
CA ALA A 53 -10.42 -16.99 0.21
C ALA A 53 -10.32 -16.92 1.75
N LEU A 54 -9.09 -16.73 2.26
CA LEU A 54 -8.86 -16.61 3.69
C LEU A 54 -9.53 -15.36 4.28
N SER A 55 -9.51 -14.20 3.60
CA SER A 55 -10.18 -12.99 4.11
C SER A 55 -11.68 -13.22 4.29
N HIS A 56 -12.34 -13.88 3.32
CA HIS A 56 -13.76 -14.22 3.43
C HIS A 56 -14.06 -15.22 4.55
N VAL A 57 -13.18 -16.20 4.79
CA VAL A 57 -13.33 -17.14 5.92
C VAL A 57 -13.23 -16.40 7.26
N LEU A 58 -12.26 -15.51 7.42
CA LEU A 58 -12.09 -14.73 8.65
C LEU A 58 -13.28 -13.80 8.90
N ILE A 59 -13.82 -13.17 7.86
CA ILE A 59 -15.04 -12.37 7.95
C ILE A 59 -16.21 -13.23 8.44
N ALA A 60 -16.35 -14.45 7.92
CA ALA A 60 -17.41 -15.37 8.33
C ALA A 60 -17.26 -15.82 9.80
N ASP A 61 -16.03 -16.05 10.27
CA ASP A 61 -15.76 -16.41 11.67
C ASP A 61 -16.11 -15.26 12.63
N VAL A 62 -15.73 -14.02 12.28
CA VAL A 62 -16.09 -12.83 13.05
C VAL A 62 -17.60 -12.64 13.09
N ALA A 63 -18.27 -12.78 11.95
CA ALA A 63 -19.73 -12.69 11.84
C ALA A 63 -20.43 -13.74 12.71
N ARG A 64 -19.94 -14.98 12.70
CA ARG A 64 -20.46 -16.06 13.54
C ARG A 64 -20.29 -15.76 15.03
N TRP A 65 -19.15 -15.21 15.43
CA TRP A 65 -18.88 -14.86 16.82
C TRP A 65 -19.72 -13.67 17.32
N SER A 66 -19.95 -12.69 16.44
CA SER A 66 -20.73 -11.47 16.73
C SER A 66 -22.24 -11.64 16.56
N TYR A 67 -22.70 -12.78 16.03
CA TYR A 67 -24.10 -13.01 15.63
C TYR A 67 -24.60 -12.04 14.54
N ASP A 68 -23.69 -11.55 13.71
CA ASP A 68 -23.97 -10.64 12.60
C ASP A 68 -23.90 -11.36 11.25
N GLU A 69 -24.38 -10.70 10.19
CA GLU A 69 -24.23 -11.19 8.82
C GLU A 69 -22.82 -10.92 8.28
N PRO A 70 -22.19 -11.87 7.55
CA PRO A 70 -20.87 -11.66 6.96
C PRO A 70 -20.74 -10.40 6.09
N LYS A 71 -21.78 -10.05 5.34
CA LYS A 71 -21.80 -8.83 4.50
C LYS A 71 -21.77 -7.55 5.35
N TRP A 72 -22.43 -7.58 6.51
CA TRP A 72 -22.40 -6.46 7.44
C TRP A 72 -21.00 -6.29 8.02
N ILE A 73 -20.40 -7.39 8.51
CA ILE A 73 -19.03 -7.37 9.04
C ILE A 73 -18.01 -6.94 7.99
N GLU A 74 -18.11 -7.42 6.75
CA GLU A 74 -17.25 -6.96 5.65
C GLU A 74 -17.34 -5.44 5.48
N SER A 75 -18.56 -4.88 5.52
CA SER A 75 -18.79 -3.45 5.35
C SER A 75 -18.20 -2.64 6.51
N VAL A 76 -18.34 -3.13 7.74
CA VAL A 76 -17.75 -2.53 8.95
C VAL A 76 -16.22 -2.52 8.88
N LEU A 77 -15.61 -3.64 8.48
CA LEU A 77 -14.15 -3.74 8.36
C LEU A 77 -13.61 -2.81 7.26
N LYS A 78 -14.30 -2.72 6.12
CA LYS A 78 -13.97 -1.77 5.05
C LYS A 78 -14.07 -0.32 5.51
N TYR A 79 -15.10 0.03 6.28
CA TYR A 79 -15.24 1.36 6.88
C TYR A 79 -14.05 1.71 7.77
N TYR A 80 -13.61 0.80 8.65
CA TYR A 80 -12.45 1.05 9.51
C TYR A 80 -11.13 1.13 8.73
N HIS A 81 -10.99 0.35 7.65
CA HIS A 81 -9.85 0.46 6.75
C HIS A 81 -9.79 1.85 6.10
N GLU A 82 -10.90 2.31 5.56
CA GLU A 82 -11.01 3.62 4.92
C GLU A 82 -10.75 4.75 5.92
N ALA A 83 -11.32 4.69 7.12
CA ALA A 83 -11.08 5.68 8.17
C ALA A 83 -9.60 5.78 8.58
N LYS A 84 -8.84 4.68 8.47
CA LYS A 84 -7.41 4.64 8.83
C LYS A 84 -6.50 5.05 7.66
N SER A 85 -6.80 4.59 6.45
CA SER A 85 -5.92 4.74 5.27
C SER A 85 -6.32 5.89 4.35
N GLY A 86 -7.56 6.38 4.46
CA GLY A 86 -8.16 7.31 3.50
C GLY A 86 -8.56 6.66 2.17
N VAL A 87 -8.47 5.32 2.05
CA VAL A 87 -8.73 4.59 0.82
C VAL A 87 -9.75 3.47 1.05
N TYR A 88 -10.78 3.44 0.21
CA TYR A 88 -11.78 2.38 0.24
C TYR A 88 -11.18 1.03 -0.18
N PHE A 89 -11.41 0.00 0.63
CA PHE A 89 -10.84 -1.33 0.39
C PHE A 89 -11.67 -2.13 -0.62
N GLU A 90 -11.02 -2.61 -1.68
CA GLU A 90 -11.60 -3.52 -2.66
C GLU A 90 -10.73 -4.77 -2.80
N HIS A 91 -11.31 -5.95 -2.52
CA HIS A 91 -10.62 -7.24 -2.67
C HIS A 91 -9.99 -7.45 -4.07
N SER A 92 -10.56 -6.85 -5.11
CA SER A 92 -10.04 -6.91 -6.49
C SER A 92 -8.78 -6.07 -6.73
N ARG A 93 -8.53 -5.07 -5.89
CA ARG A 93 -7.41 -4.12 -6.00
C ARG A 93 -6.43 -4.25 -4.85
N ALA A 94 -6.80 -5.03 -3.83
CA ALA A 94 -5.99 -5.28 -2.65
C ALA A 94 -4.66 -5.94 -3.02
N THR A 95 -3.61 -5.38 -2.45
CA THR A 95 -2.23 -5.78 -2.62
C THR A 95 -1.85 -6.83 -1.59
N LYS A 96 -0.73 -7.53 -1.81
CA LYS A 96 -0.18 -8.46 -0.82
C LYS A 96 0.12 -7.81 0.53
N ASN A 97 0.56 -6.55 0.54
CA ASN A 97 0.85 -5.83 1.78
C ASN A 97 -0.39 -5.64 2.66
N GLU A 98 -1.57 -5.46 2.05
CA GLU A 98 -2.84 -5.36 2.79
C GLU A 98 -3.33 -6.72 3.32
N ALA A 99 -2.72 -7.82 2.89
CA ALA A 99 -3.07 -9.20 3.22
C ALA A 99 -2.01 -9.95 4.04
N THR A 100 -1.10 -9.22 4.68
CA THR A 100 -0.03 -9.76 5.54
C THR A 100 -0.24 -9.32 6.98
#